data_AF-A0A930SXN5-F1
#
_entry.id   AF-A0A930SXN5-F1
#
_cell.length_a   1.000
_cell.length_b   1.000
_cell.length_c   1.000
_cell.angle_alpha   90.00
_cell.angle_beta   90.00
_cell.angle_gamma   90.00
#
_symmetry.space_group_name_H-M   'P 1'
#
loop_
_entity.id
_entity.type
_entity.pdbx_description
1 polymer ?
#
loop_
_entity_poly.entity_id
_entity_poly.type
_entity_poly.pdbx_seq_one_letter_code
_entity_poly.pdbx_strand_id
1 'polypeptide(L)'
;MSEAAFYCPPPWPAGEQILLAHGGGGRLMQQLIQNLIQPSFANELLAEGHDGARLPLQTALNQSPLGQLAFTTDAYYYSEELQNLF
;
A
#
# COMPACT_ATOMS: atom_id res chain seq x y z
N MET A 1 22.29 -10.17 31.05
CA MET A 1 22.96 -9.72 29.81
C MET A 1 22.42 -10.57 28.67
N SER A 2 21.32 -10.14 28.05
CA SER A 2 20.70 -10.86 26.92
C SER A 2 21.24 -10.32 25.61
N GLU A 3 21.99 -11.17 24.91
CA GLU A 3 22.59 -10.88 23.61
C GLU A 3 21.50 -10.75 22.54
N ALA A 4 21.46 -9.62 21.84
CA ALA A 4 20.62 -9.46 20.67
C ALA A 4 21.26 -10.24 19.51
N ALA A 5 20.68 -11.38 19.15
CA ALA A 5 21.11 -12.16 18.01
C ALA A 5 20.76 -11.41 16.72
N PHE A 6 21.77 -10.86 16.06
CA PHE A 6 21.65 -10.33 14.70
C PHE A 6 21.53 -11.50 13.73
N TYR A 7 20.29 -11.90 13.45
CA TYR A 7 19.99 -12.87 12.41
C TYR A 7 19.99 -12.15 11.06
N CYS A 8 20.92 -12.53 10.18
CA CYS A 8 20.86 -12.09 8.79
C CYS A 8 19.61 -12.73 8.15
N PRO A 9 18.69 -11.95 7.56
CA PRO A 9 17.55 -12.53 6.88
C PRO A 9 18.06 -13.46 5.77
N PRO A 10 17.46 -14.64 5.58
CA PRO A 10 17.85 -15.54 4.50
C PRO A 10 17.75 -14.78 3.16
N PRO A 11 18.56 -15.16 2.16
CA PRO A 11 18.44 -14.58 0.83
C PRO A 11 16.99 -14.69 0.37
N TRP A 12 16.48 -13.59 -0.20
CA TRP A 12 15.12 -13.55 -0.71
C TRP A 12 14.93 -14.74 -1.67
N PRO A 13 13.84 -15.51 -1.57
CA PRO A 13 13.57 -16.58 -2.52
C PRO A 13 13.76 -16.05 -3.95
N ALA A 14 14.50 -16.78 -4.77
CA ALA A 14 14.63 -16.45 -6.19
C ALA A 14 13.26 -16.64 -6.84
N GLY A 15 12.46 -15.57 -6.88
CA GLY A 15 11.07 -15.65 -7.30
C GLY A 15 10.25 -14.51 -6.71
N GLU A 16 10.35 -13.36 -7.36
CA GLU A 16 9.28 -12.38 -7.63
C GLU A 16 9.95 -11.01 -7.84
N GLN A 17 10.20 -10.68 -9.10
CA GLN A 17 10.66 -9.34 -9.48
C GLN A 17 9.43 -8.46 -9.68
N ILE A 18 9.53 -7.19 -9.30
CA ILE A 18 8.51 -6.20 -9.66
C ILE A 18 8.59 -5.96 -11.17
N LEU A 19 7.57 -6.40 -11.89
CA LEU A 19 7.34 -6.14 -13.31
C LEU A 19 6.56 -4.84 -13.52
N LEU A 20 6.68 -4.24 -14.72
CA LEU A 20 5.84 -3.11 -15.13
C LEU A 20 4.34 -3.40 -15.00
N ALA A 21 3.91 -4.65 -15.23
CA ALA A 21 2.53 -5.07 -15.11
C ALA A 21 1.96 -4.98 -13.68
N HIS A 22 2.81 -4.87 -12.64
CA HIS A 22 2.37 -4.59 -11.27
C HIS A 22 1.95 -3.13 -11.05
N GLY A 23 2.31 -2.20 -11.95
CA GLY A 23 1.87 -0.79 -11.91
C GLY A 23 0.72 -0.47 -12.88
N GLY A 24 0.28 -1.44 -13.69
CA GLY A 24 -0.68 -1.21 -14.78
C GLY A 24 -2.16 -1.32 -14.41
N GLY A 25 -2.53 -1.39 -13.13
CA GLY A 25 -3.94 -1.48 -12.72
C GLY A 25 -4.59 -2.87 -12.79
N GLY A 26 -3.95 -3.83 -13.47
CA GLY A 26 -4.54 -5.14 -13.80
C GLY A 26 -4.34 -6.23 -12.75
N ARG A 27 -4.47 -7.49 -13.19
CA ARG A 27 -4.43 -8.70 -12.33
C ARG A 27 -3.16 -8.80 -11.48
N LEU A 28 -1.98 -8.53 -12.06
CA LEU A 28 -0.72 -8.65 -11.34
C LEU A 28 -0.64 -7.60 -10.22
N MET A 29 -1.05 -6.36 -10.45
CA MET A 29 -1.16 -5.34 -9.40
C MET A 29 -2.09 -5.79 -8.27
N GLN A 30 -3.27 -6.32 -8.62
CA GLN A 30 -4.23 -6.81 -7.63
C GLN A 30 -3.65 -7.96 -6.79
N GLN A 31 -2.92 -8.88 -7.41
CA GLN A 31 -2.24 -9.96 -6.69
C GLN A 31 -1.14 -9.43 -5.77
N LEU A 32 -0.36 -8.44 -6.19
CA LEU A 32 0.64 -7.79 -5.34
C LEU A 32 -0.03 -7.10 -4.12
N ILE A 33 -1.13 -6.40 -4.33
CA ILE A 33 -1.89 -5.74 -3.25
C ILE A 33 -2.42 -6.79 -2.27
N GLN A 34 -3.06 -7.85 -2.75
CA GLN A 34 -3.71 -8.86 -1.91
C GLN A 34 -2.71 -9.75 -1.17
N ASN A 35 -1.62 -10.16 -1.83
CA ASN A 35 -0.70 -11.15 -1.29
C ASN A 35 0.45 -10.54 -0.48
N LEU A 36 0.80 -9.27 -0.71
CA LEU A 36 1.91 -8.61 -0.04
C LEU A 36 1.44 -7.41 0.79
N ILE A 37 0.75 -6.44 0.18
CA ILE A 37 0.44 -5.16 0.84
C ILE A 37 -0.62 -5.34 1.94
N GLN A 38 -1.77 -5.92 1.62
CA GLN A 38 -2.86 -6.15 2.58
C GLN A 38 -2.41 -6.91 3.84
N PRO A 39 -1.72 -8.07 3.76
CA PRO A 39 -1.29 -8.77 4.96
C PRO A 39 -0.22 -8.01 5.75
N SER A 40 0.64 -7.24 5.07
CA SER A 40 1.70 -6.46 5.74
C SER A 40 1.16 -5.26 6.53
N PHE A 41 0.01 -4.71 6.11
CA PHE A 41 -0.62 -3.54 6.73
C PHE A 41 -2.05 -3.83 7.24
N ALA A 42 -2.33 -5.08 7.59
CA ALA A 42 -3.69 -5.55 7.89
C ALA A 42 -4.40 -4.70 8.95
N ASN A 43 -5.51 -4.08 8.57
CA ASN A 43 -6.40 -3.34 9.45
C ASN A 43 -7.82 -3.28 8.87
N GLU A 44 -8.82 -2.97 9.69
CA GLU A 44 -10.24 -2.97 9.31
C GLU A 44 -10.55 -1.95 8.20
N LEU A 45 -9.85 -0.81 8.18
CA LEU A 45 -10.08 0.24 7.18
C LEU A 45 -9.56 -0.17 5.79
N LEU A 46 -8.38 -0.82 5.76
CA LEU A 46 -7.79 -1.33 4.51
C LEU A 46 -8.56 -2.53 3.95
N ALA A 47 -9.14 -3.36 4.83
CA ALA A 47 -9.92 -4.53 4.44
C ALA A 47 -11.20 -4.17 3.65
N GLU A 48 -11.68 -2.92 3.71
CA GLU A 48 -12.84 -2.47 2.92
C GLU A 48 -12.57 -2.52 1.40
N GLY A 49 -11.32 -2.32 0.96
CA GLY A 49 -10.95 -2.44 -0.46
C GLY A 49 -11.62 -1.44 -1.40
N HIS A 50 -12.07 -0.29 -0.89
CA HIS A 50 -12.67 0.79 -1.68
C HIS A 50 -11.60 1.73 -2.30
N ASP A 51 -12.03 2.67 -3.15
CA ASP A 51 -11.17 3.71 -3.78
C ASP A 51 -10.54 4.70 -2.78
N GLY A 52 -10.87 4.58 -1.50
CA GLY A 52 -10.36 5.40 -0.40
C GLY A 52 -10.82 4.86 0.95
N ALA A 53 -10.23 5.37 2.03
CA ALA A 53 -10.57 5.01 3.40
C ALA A 53 -11.59 5.98 4.00
N ARG A 54 -12.51 5.46 4.83
CA ARG A 54 -13.42 6.26 5.66
C ARG A 54 -12.95 6.25 7.10
N LEU A 55 -12.40 7.36 7.57
CA LEU A 55 -11.80 7.48 8.90
C LEU A 55 -12.82 8.10 9.88
N PRO A 56 -13.21 7.42 10.97
CA PRO A 56 -14.03 8.03 12.01
C PRO A 56 -13.30 9.20 12.67
N LEU A 57 -13.85 10.42 12.63
CA LEU A 57 -13.17 11.60 13.19
C LEU A 57 -13.05 11.59 14.73
N GLN A 58 -13.83 10.73 15.40
CA GLN A 58 -13.80 10.54 16.84
C GLN A 58 -12.42 10.08 17.35
N THR A 59 -11.75 9.20 16.59
CA THR A 59 -10.46 8.61 16.97
C THR A 59 -9.28 9.56 16.69
N ALA A 60 -9.46 10.55 15.81
CA ALA A 60 -8.40 11.48 15.42
C ALA A 60 -8.28 12.70 16.36
N LEU A 61 -9.38 13.13 16.99
CA LEU A 61 -9.44 14.43 17.69
C LEU A 61 -9.90 14.37 19.16
N ASN A 62 -10.17 13.19 19.74
CA ASN A 62 -10.64 13.03 21.14
C ASN A 62 -11.84 13.94 21.50
N GLN A 63 -12.75 14.19 20.55
CA GLN A 63 -13.92 15.04 20.72
C GLN A 63 -15.20 14.32 20.26
N SER A 64 -16.38 14.85 20.63
CA SER A 64 -17.75 14.38 20.29
C SER A 64 -17.92 14.08 18.78
N PRO A 65 -18.89 13.26 18.32
CA PRO A 65 -18.87 12.71 16.96
C PRO A 65 -18.89 13.80 15.88
N LEU A 66 -17.75 13.98 15.21
CA LEU A 66 -17.52 14.97 14.16
C LEU A 66 -17.88 14.42 12.75
N GLY A 67 -18.25 13.15 12.63
CA GLY A 67 -18.54 12.49 11.34
C GLY A 67 -17.42 11.56 10.84
N GLN A 68 -17.38 11.30 9.54
CA GLN A 68 -16.36 10.47 8.87
C GLN A 68 -15.56 11.32 7.87
N LEU A 69 -14.25 11.10 7.79
CA LEU A 69 -13.36 11.69 6.79
C LEU A 69 -13.12 10.69 5.65
N ALA A 70 -13.40 11.07 4.41
CA ALA A 70 -12.96 10.31 3.25
C ALA A 70 -11.52 10.70 2.89
N PHE A 71 -10.62 9.71 2.77
CA PHE A 71 -9.22 9.91 2.46
C PHE A 71 -8.78 9.00 1.31
N THR A 72 -8.10 9.56 0.31
CA THR A 72 -7.53 8.80 -0.82
C THR A 72 -6.22 9.45 -1.26
N THR A 73 -5.36 8.69 -1.93
CA THR A 73 -4.08 9.15 -2.47
C THR A 73 -3.79 8.45 -3.79
N ASP A 74 -3.15 9.16 -4.71
CA ASP A 74 -2.70 8.62 -5.99
C ASP A 74 -1.37 9.30 -6.38
N ALA A 75 -0.61 8.66 -7.26
CA ALA A 75 0.63 9.17 -7.81
C ALA A 75 0.59 9.08 -9.33
N TYR A 76 1.01 10.16 -9.99
CA TYR A 76 1.28 10.17 -11.42
C TYR A 76 2.79 10.16 -11.66
N TYR A 77 3.23 9.44 -12.68
CA TYR A 77 4.63 9.38 -13.09
C TYR A 77 4.82 10.20 -14.36
N TYR A 78 5.95 10.92 -14.43
CA TYR A 78 6.31 11.79 -15.55
C TYR A 78 7.66 11.36 -16.12
N SER A 79 7.78 11.33 -17.45
CA SER A 79 9.05 11.13 -18.16
C SER A 79 9.15 12.09 -19.34
N GLU A 80 10.23 12.87 -19.41
CA GLU A 80 10.46 13.84 -20.50
C GLU A 80 10.60 13.14 -21.87
N GLU A 81 11.17 11.93 -21.91
CA GLU A 81 11.38 11.18 -23.16
C GLU A 81 10.08 10.75 -23.85
N LEU A 82 9.00 10.54 -23.11
CA LEU A 82 7.68 10.20 -23.68
C LEU A 82 6.91 11.41 -24.22
N GLN A 83 7.36 12.65 -23.97
CA GLN A 83 6.69 13.85 -24.51
C GLN A 83 6.98 14.08 -25.99
N ASN A 84 8.14 13.66 -26.48
CA ASN A 84 8.48 13.79 -27.90
C ASN A 84 7.83 12.70 -28.78
N LEU A 85 7.04 11.82 -28.17
CA LEU A 85 6.33 10.72 -28.83
C LEU A 85 4.84 11.00 -29.07
N PHE A 86 4.32 12.13 -28.59
CA PHE A 86 2.95 12.62 -28.79
C PHE A 86 2.94 14.12 -29.09
#